data_AF-A0A4T2C218-F1
#
_entry.id   AF-A0A4T2C218-F1
#
_cell.length_a   1.000
_cell.length_b   1.000
_cell.length_c   1.000
_cell.angle_alpha   90.00
_cell.angle_beta   90.00
_cell.angle_gamma   90.00
#
_symmetry.space_group_name_H-M   'P 1'
#
loop_
_entity.id
_entity.type
_entity.pdbx_description
1 polymer ?
#
loop_
_entity_poly.entity_id
_entity_poly.type
_entity_poly.pdbx_seq_one_letter_code
_entity_poly.pdbx_strand_id
1 'polypeptide(L)'
;MASAVEYLRSVVRVFPDYADTVLWFAPGPVAYEDAHLTKELEARMKAWENSYYAALTELFEWQKGFDVVAFDRRGLGLATSLADELGDALGVEYRNHQDGGQEAVTLRGAGEGTNPAARAAFLELSRVSRETIDHQPHYMPGTVFLRQER
;
A
#
# COMPACT_ATOMS: atom_id res chain seq x y z
N MET A 1 -15.38 -16.45 -4.45
CA MET A 1 -14.06 -15.81 -4.21
C MET A 1 -14.19 -14.39 -4.71
N ALA A 2 -13.95 -13.38 -3.87
CA ALA A 2 -13.88 -12.00 -4.34
C ALA A 2 -12.83 -11.92 -5.45
N SER A 3 -13.12 -11.18 -6.53
CA SER A 3 -12.13 -10.99 -7.59
C SER A 3 -10.89 -10.30 -7.02
N ALA A 4 -9.70 -10.52 -7.60
CA ALA A 4 -8.47 -9.85 -7.16
C ALA A 4 -8.64 -8.31 -7.11
N VAL A 5 -9.51 -7.76 -7.96
CA VAL A 5 -9.87 -6.33 -8.01
C VAL A 5 -10.71 -5.92 -6.79
N GLU A 6 -11.68 -6.72 -6.36
CA GLU A 6 -12.44 -6.45 -5.14
C GLU A 6 -11.56 -6.52 -3.89
N TYR A 7 -10.60 -7.44 -3.86
CA TYR A 7 -9.61 -7.52 -2.78
C TYR A 7 -8.78 -6.23 -2.70
N LEU A 8 -8.20 -5.78 -3.80
CA LEU A 8 -7.36 -4.56 -3.83
C LEU A 8 -8.12 -3.26 -3.54
N ARG A 9 -9.45 -3.27 -3.60
CA ARG A 9 -10.33 -2.15 -3.22
C ARG A 9 -10.82 -2.19 -1.77
N SER A 10 -10.47 -3.25 -1.05
CA SER A 10 -10.81 -3.41 0.36
C SER A 10 -9.57 -3.43 1.26
N VAL A 11 -8.37 -3.32 0.67
CA VAL A 11 -7.10 -3.43 1.37
C VAL A 11 -6.16 -2.31 0.97
N VAL A 12 -5.68 -1.55 1.96
CA VAL A 12 -4.60 -0.57 1.81
C VAL A 12 -3.27 -1.27 2.02
N ARG A 13 -2.42 -1.29 1.01
CA ARG A 13 -1.08 -1.90 1.07
C ARG A 13 -0.06 -0.86 1.52
N VAL A 14 0.88 -1.27 2.36
CA VAL A 14 1.92 -0.41 2.94
C VAL A 14 3.29 -0.97 2.60
N PHE A 15 4.01 -0.28 1.72
CA PHE A 15 5.41 -0.57 1.35
C PHE A 15 6.02 0.62 0.57
N PRO A 16 7.33 0.89 0.71
CA PRO A 16 8.02 1.90 -0.09
C PRO A 16 8.29 1.38 -1.50
N ASP A 17 8.00 2.19 -2.52
CA ASP A 17 8.23 1.86 -3.94
C ASP A 17 8.37 3.12 -4.81
N TYR A 18 9.18 4.09 -4.36
CA TYR A 18 9.58 5.27 -5.16
C TYR A 18 8.42 6.15 -5.67
N ALA A 19 7.29 6.18 -4.95
CA ALA A 19 6.07 6.89 -5.35
C ALA A 19 5.79 8.14 -4.51
N ASP A 20 6.77 8.66 -3.75
CA ASP A 20 6.62 9.72 -2.74
C ASP A 20 5.54 9.42 -1.67
N THR A 21 5.20 8.14 -1.55
CA THR A 21 4.26 7.58 -0.58
C THR A 21 4.53 6.10 -0.39
N VAL A 22 4.21 5.62 0.80
CA VAL A 22 4.22 4.19 1.14
C VAL A 22 2.83 3.56 1.06
N LEU A 23 1.81 4.34 0.73
CA LEU A 23 0.41 3.93 0.74
C LEU A 23 -0.06 3.55 -0.66
N TRP A 24 -0.59 2.33 -0.79
CA TRP A 24 -1.00 1.76 -2.05
C TRP A 24 -2.43 1.26 -1.96
N PHE A 25 -3.32 1.77 -2.81
CA PHE A 25 -4.71 1.37 -2.85
C PHE A 25 -5.17 1.29 -4.30
N ALA A 26 -5.99 0.32 -4.72
CA ALA A 26 -6.41 0.29 -6.12
C ALA A 26 -7.00 1.66 -6.53
N PRO A 27 -6.57 2.28 -7.65
CA PRO A 27 -5.68 1.75 -8.70
C PRO A 27 -4.16 2.05 -8.54
N GLY A 28 -3.70 2.82 -7.55
CA GLY A 28 -2.32 3.31 -7.51
C GLY A 28 -1.81 3.78 -6.14
N PRO A 29 -0.71 4.55 -6.13
CA PRO A 29 -0.21 5.17 -4.90
C PRO A 29 -1.22 6.22 -4.40
N VAL A 30 -1.36 6.34 -3.08
CA VAL A 30 -2.23 7.34 -2.42
C VAL A 30 -1.35 8.43 -1.82
N ALA A 31 -1.52 9.67 -2.29
CA ALA A 31 -0.81 10.81 -1.74
C ALA A 31 -1.20 11.04 -0.27
N TYR A 32 -0.25 11.52 0.54
CA TYR A 32 -0.49 11.76 1.96
C TYR A 32 -1.56 12.83 2.18
N GLU A 33 -1.66 13.82 1.29
CA GLU A 33 -2.70 14.86 1.34
C GLU A 33 -4.11 14.26 1.17
N ASP A 34 -4.25 13.26 0.30
CA ASP A 34 -5.51 12.60 -0.02
C ASP A 34 -5.89 11.54 1.03
N ALA A 35 -4.90 10.97 1.73
CA ALA A 35 -5.13 9.95 2.76
C ALA A 35 -5.74 10.52 4.05
N HIS A 36 -5.67 11.84 4.26
CA HIS A 36 -6.19 12.54 5.44
C HIS A 36 -5.80 11.89 6.79
N LEU A 37 -4.59 11.32 6.85
CA LEU A 37 -4.04 10.71 8.07
C LEU A 37 -3.77 11.79 9.13
N THR A 38 -3.62 11.35 10.38
CA THR A 38 -3.09 12.24 11.40
C THR A 38 -1.69 12.71 11.02
N LYS A 39 -1.35 13.96 11.36
CA LYS A 39 -0.04 14.54 11.04
C LYS A 39 1.12 13.79 11.67
N GLU A 40 0.89 13.14 12.81
CA GLU A 40 1.88 12.28 13.45
C GLU A 40 2.14 11.02 12.61
N LEU A 41 1.10 10.30 12.19
CA LEU A 41 1.25 9.09 11.39
C LEU A 41 1.88 9.38 10.03
N GLU A 42 1.43 10.46 9.38
CA GLU A 42 1.99 10.96 8.12
C GLU A 42 3.51 11.21 8.24
N ALA A 43 3.93 11.95 9.27
CA ALA A 43 5.34 12.25 9.49
C ALA A 43 6.18 10.99 9.75
N ARG A 44 5.63 10.03 10.52
CA ARG A 44 6.31 8.76 10.81
C ARG A 44 6.43 7.87 9.57
N MET A 45 5.41 7.86 8.70
CA MET A 45 5.47 7.14 7.42
C MET A 45 6.51 7.75 6.48
N LYS A 46 6.53 9.09 6.33
CA LYS A 46 7.55 9.81 5.55
C LYS A 46 8.96 9.56 6.09
N ALA A 47 9.13 9.56 7.42
CA ALA A 47 10.43 9.26 8.03
C ALA A 47 10.89 7.82 7.76
N TRP A 48 9.95 6.86 7.77
CA TRP A 48 10.24 5.46 7.44
C TRP A 48 10.61 5.30 5.96
N GLU A 49 9.89 5.95 5.05
CA GLU A 49 10.21 6.00 3.62
C GLU A 49 11.61 6.61 3.37
N ASN A 50 11.91 7.75 3.98
CA ASN A 50 13.24 8.36 3.86
C ASN A 50 14.35 7.44 4.40
N SER A 51 14.06 6.66 5.45
CA SER A 51 15.01 5.68 5.98
C SER A 51 15.24 4.51 5.02
N TYR A 52 14.26 4.16 4.18
CA TYR A 52 14.43 3.18 3.12
C TYR A 52 15.41 3.71 2.06
N TYR A 53 15.18 4.91 1.53
CA TYR A 53 16.07 5.49 0.52
C TYR A 53 17.50 5.70 1.05
N ALA A 54 17.64 6.13 2.31
CA ALA A 54 18.94 6.31 2.94
C ALA A 54 19.69 4.98 3.19
N ALA A 55 18.97 3.87 3.27
CA ALA A 55 19.50 2.55 3.56
C ALA A 55 19.90 1.75 2.32
N LEU A 56 19.64 2.25 1.12
CA LEU A 56 19.98 1.58 -0.13
C LEU A 56 21.29 2.09 -0.72
N THR A 57 21.95 1.24 -1.49
CA THR A 57 23.05 1.60 -2.38
C THR A 57 22.51 2.14 -3.71
N GLU A 58 23.38 2.66 -4.57
CA GLU A 58 23.03 3.06 -5.94
C GLU A 58 22.50 1.90 -6.80
N LEU A 59 22.73 0.65 -6.37
CA LEU A 59 22.24 -0.56 -7.03
C LEU A 59 20.92 -1.07 -6.44
N PHE A 60 20.27 -0.29 -5.57
CA PHE A 60 19.03 -0.67 -4.86
C PHE A 60 19.19 -1.88 -3.94
N GLU A 61 20.39 -2.11 -3.43
CA GLU A 61 20.67 -3.14 -2.44
C GLU A 61 20.73 -2.53 -1.04
N TRP A 62 20.31 -3.27 -0.01
CA TRP A 62 20.51 -2.83 1.37
C TRP A 62 21.98 -2.59 1.68
N GLN A 63 22.29 -1.43 2.26
CA GLN A 63 23.63 -1.13 2.74
C GLN A 63 24.08 -2.17 3.78
N LYS A 64 25.35 -2.56 3.69
CA LYS A 64 25.93 -3.55 4.61
C LYS A 64 25.80 -3.11 6.07
N GLY A 65 25.20 -3.97 6.89
CA GLY A 65 24.98 -3.69 8.32
C GLY A 65 23.69 -2.94 8.63
N PHE A 66 22.87 -2.64 7.62
CA PHE A 66 21.52 -2.13 7.86
C PHE A 66 20.64 -3.21 8.49
N ASP A 67 19.88 -2.82 9.52
CA ASP A 67 18.98 -3.72 10.24
C ASP A 67 17.62 -3.76 9.55
N VAL A 68 17.50 -4.65 8.56
CA VAL A 68 16.25 -4.88 7.79
C VAL A 68 15.12 -5.34 8.72
N VAL A 69 15.42 -6.13 9.76
CA VAL A 69 14.42 -6.62 10.72
C VAL A 69 13.84 -5.45 11.52
N ALA A 70 14.67 -4.53 11.99
CA ALA A 70 14.20 -3.32 12.66
C ALA A 70 13.42 -2.40 11.72
N PHE A 71 13.82 -2.30 10.45
CA PHE A 71 13.07 -1.58 9.43
C PHE A 71 11.67 -2.17 9.23
N ASP A 72 11.57 -3.48 9.06
CA ASP A 72 10.28 -4.17 8.89
C ASP A 72 9.38 -4.04 10.11
N ARG A 73 9.95 -4.16 11.32
CA ARG A 73 9.19 -3.97 12.56
C ARG A 73 8.59 -2.58 12.66
N ARG A 74 9.30 -1.55 12.19
CA ARG A 74 8.77 -0.18 12.10
C ARG A 74 7.65 -0.09 11.07
N GLY A 75 7.84 -0.66 9.88
CA GLY A 75 6.82 -0.71 8.83
C GLY A 75 5.52 -1.38 9.30
N LEU A 76 5.64 -2.54 9.96
CA LEU A 76 4.50 -3.24 10.55
C LEU A 76 3.79 -2.39 11.62
N GLY A 77 4.55 -1.73 12.49
CA GLY A 77 3.96 -0.83 13.50
C GLY A 77 3.21 0.36 12.88
N LEU A 78 3.68 0.90 11.75
CA LEU A 78 2.96 1.94 11.00
C LEU A 78 1.69 1.39 10.35
N ALA A 79 1.74 0.19 9.79
CA ALA A 79 0.57 -0.48 9.24
C ALA A 79 -0.49 -0.77 10.31
N THR A 80 -0.07 -1.13 11.54
CA THR A 80 -0.99 -1.25 12.69
C THR A 80 -1.64 0.08 13.04
N SER A 81 -0.87 1.16 13.17
CA SER A 81 -1.43 2.49 13.43
C SER A 81 -2.39 2.96 12.33
N LEU A 82 -2.09 2.64 11.07
CA LEU A 82 -3.01 2.89 9.97
C LEU A 82 -4.30 2.08 10.10
N ALA A 83 -4.20 0.80 10.45
CA ALA A 83 -5.38 -0.03 10.68
C ALA A 83 -6.26 0.55 11.81
N ASP A 84 -5.66 1.05 12.89
CA ASP A 84 -6.37 1.71 13.98
C ASP A 84 -7.04 3.02 13.55
N GLU A 85 -6.43 3.80 12.65
CA GLU A 85 -7.06 5.00 12.08
C GLU A 85 -8.27 4.66 11.20
N LEU A 86 -8.18 3.59 10.40
CA LEU A 86 -9.22 3.19 9.43
C LEU A 86 -10.36 2.37 10.02
N GLY A 87 -10.12 1.68 11.15
CA GLY A 87 -11.09 0.80 11.78
C GLY A 87 -11.30 -0.52 11.02
N ASP A 88 -12.52 -1.05 11.07
CA ASP A 88 -12.87 -2.37 10.51
C ASP A 88 -13.31 -2.33 9.04
N ALA A 89 -13.46 -1.12 8.49
CA ALA A 89 -14.02 -0.89 7.16
C ALA A 89 -13.10 -1.36 6.03
N LEU A 90 -11.79 -1.33 6.26
CA LEU A 90 -10.76 -1.70 5.28
C LEU A 90 -9.67 -2.53 5.97
N GLY A 91 -9.09 -3.47 5.22
CA GLY A 91 -7.87 -4.14 5.64
C GLY A 91 -6.64 -3.27 5.36
N VAL A 92 -5.57 -3.51 6.11
CA VAL A 92 -4.24 -2.95 5.84
C VAL A 92 -3.27 -4.09 5.65
N GLU A 93 -2.57 -4.13 4.53
CA GLU A 93 -1.60 -5.18 4.19
C GLU A 93 -0.18 -4.61 4.24
N TYR A 94 0.63 -5.10 5.16
CA TYR A 94 2.07 -4.80 5.17
C TYR A 94 2.82 -5.82 4.32
N ARG A 95 3.64 -5.34 3.38
CA ARG A 95 4.55 -6.18 2.60
C ARG A 95 5.97 -5.97 3.10
N ASN A 96 6.56 -7.04 3.65
CA ASN A 96 7.93 -6.99 4.11
C ASN A 96 8.90 -7.00 2.92
N HIS A 97 10.11 -6.52 3.17
CA HIS A 97 11.16 -6.40 2.14
C HIS A 97 12.23 -7.49 2.24
N GLN A 98 12.00 -8.53 3.06
CA GLN A 98 12.95 -9.63 3.22
C GLN A 98 12.92 -10.51 1.99
N ASP A 99 14.11 -10.77 1.43
CA ASP A 99 14.30 -11.78 0.39
C ASP A 99 13.69 -13.12 0.80
N GLY A 100 12.86 -13.70 -0.06
CA GLY A 100 12.30 -15.04 0.13
C GLY A 100 10.78 -15.14 0.33
N GLY A 101 10.04 -14.04 0.23
CA GLY A 101 8.58 -14.08 0.06
C GLY A 101 7.81 -14.53 1.31
N GLN A 102 8.00 -13.85 2.45
CA GLN A 102 7.03 -14.03 3.53
C GLN A 102 5.67 -13.47 3.09
N GLU A 103 4.62 -14.14 3.56
CA GLU A 103 3.24 -13.75 3.32
C GLU A 103 2.98 -12.33 3.85
N ALA A 104 2.28 -11.53 3.05
CA ALA A 104 1.90 -10.18 3.45
C ALA A 104 1.03 -10.24 4.73
N VAL A 105 1.32 -9.36 5.68
CA VAL A 105 0.57 -9.34 6.95
C VAL A 105 -0.65 -8.46 6.77
N THR A 106 -1.83 -9.07 6.81
CA THR A 106 -3.10 -8.33 6.78
C THR A 106 -3.57 -8.01 8.20
N LEU A 107 -3.80 -6.73 8.44
CA LEU A 107 -4.27 -6.13 9.67
C LEU A 107 -5.65 -5.52 9.45
N ARG A 108 -6.43 -5.40 10.52
CA ARG A 108 -7.71 -4.71 10.51
C ARG A 108 -7.90 -4.04 11.86
N GLY A 109 -8.32 -2.77 11.85
CA GLY A 109 -8.64 -2.04 13.08
C GLY A 109 -9.98 -2.51 13.67
N ALA A 110 -10.32 -1.94 14.82
CA ALA A 110 -11.59 -2.23 15.49
C ALA A 110 -12.58 -1.07 15.33
N GLY A 111 -13.85 -1.41 15.09
CA GLY A 111 -14.95 -0.45 15.05
C GLY A 111 -14.76 0.64 13.99
N GLU A 112 -15.15 1.87 14.33
CA GLU A 112 -15.15 3.00 13.38
C GLU A 112 -13.78 3.60 13.09
N GLY A 113 -12.73 3.11 13.75
CA GLY A 113 -11.39 3.68 13.69
C GLY A 113 -11.25 4.96 14.50
N THR A 114 -10.01 5.42 14.67
CA THR A 114 -9.69 6.64 15.43
C THR A 114 -9.70 7.91 14.56
N ASN A 115 -9.68 7.77 13.23
CA ASN A 115 -9.65 8.88 12.30
C ASN A 115 -10.78 8.77 11.25
N PRO A 116 -11.95 9.41 11.50
CA PRO A 116 -13.07 9.34 10.58
C PRO A 116 -12.79 10.00 9.23
N ALA A 117 -11.87 10.98 9.16
CA ALA A 117 -11.50 11.64 7.91
C ALA A 117 -10.70 10.71 7.00
N ALA A 118 -9.68 10.03 7.55
CA ALA A 118 -8.93 9.02 6.82
C ALA A 118 -9.85 7.89 6.35
N ARG A 119 -10.69 7.36 7.24
CA ARG A 119 -11.68 6.33 6.89
C ARG A 119 -12.57 6.75 5.72
N ALA A 120 -13.13 7.97 5.78
CA ALA A 120 -13.97 8.49 4.70
C ALA A 120 -13.22 8.61 3.37
N ALA A 121 -11.97 9.09 3.41
CA ALA A 121 -11.13 9.24 2.23
C ALA A 121 -10.89 7.90 1.51
N PHE A 122 -10.51 6.86 2.25
CA PHE A 122 -10.28 5.55 1.64
C PHE A 122 -11.57 4.85 1.18
N LEU A 123 -12.69 5.07 1.87
CA LEU A 123 -13.99 4.59 1.40
C LEU A 123 -14.41 5.27 0.09
N GLU A 124 -14.14 6.56 -0.05
CA GLU A 124 -14.39 7.31 -1.28
C GLU A 124 -13.47 6.85 -2.41
N LEU A 125 -12.18 6.63 -2.14
CA LEU A 125 -11.25 6.02 -3.10
C LEU A 125 -11.73 4.64 -3.56
N SER A 126 -12.29 3.83 -2.65
CA SER A 126 -12.88 2.52 -2.99
C SER A 126 -14.07 2.65 -3.94
N ARG A 127 -14.94 3.65 -3.70
CA ARG A 127 -16.09 3.96 -4.54
C ARG A 127 -15.67 4.44 -5.94
N VAL A 128 -14.75 5.40 -6.03
CA VAL A 128 -14.26 5.94 -7.31
C VAL A 128 -13.55 4.87 -8.13
N SER A 129 -12.78 4.00 -7.47
CA SER A 129 -12.09 2.90 -8.13
C SER A 129 -13.04 1.84 -8.67
N ARG A 130 -14.22 1.69 -8.05
CA ARG A 130 -15.31 0.86 -8.57
C ARG A 130 -15.85 1.39 -9.89
N GLU A 131 -16.07 2.70 -9.96
CA GLU A 131 -16.63 3.38 -11.14
C GLU A 131 -15.63 3.44 -12.31
N THR A 132 -14.33 3.59 -12.02
CA THR A 132 -13.29 3.78 -13.05
C THR A 132 -13.01 2.51 -13.86
N ILE A 133 -12.97 1.33 -13.21
CA ILE A 133 -12.72 0.06 -13.92
C ILE A 133 -13.96 -0.43 -14.67
N ASP A 134 -15.17 -0.11 -14.19
CA ASP A 134 -16.41 -0.44 -14.89
C ASP A 134 -16.55 0.33 -16.22
N HIS A 135 -15.80 1.43 -16.38
CA HIS A 135 -15.72 2.22 -17.61
C HIS A 135 -14.46 1.97 -18.49
N GLN A 136 -13.53 1.09 -18.07
CA GLN A 136 -12.39 0.68 -18.90
C GLN A 136 -12.31 -0.86 -19.01
N PRO A 137 -12.88 -1.48 -20.06
CA PRO A 137 -12.85 -2.94 -20.22
C PRO A 137 -11.51 -3.50 -20.72
N HIS A 138 -10.41 -2.74 -20.80
CA HIS A 138 -9.17 -3.22 -21.43
C HIS A 138 -7.89 -2.82 -20.68
N TYR A 139 -7.52 -3.64 -19.70
CA TYR A 139 -6.10 -3.93 -19.46
C TYR A 139 -5.94 -5.42 -19.18
N MET A 140 -5.79 -6.20 -20.25
CA MET A 140 -5.33 -7.60 -20.19
C MET A 140 -3.81 -7.60 -20.37
N PRO A 141 -3.02 -8.14 -19.43
CA PRO A 141 -1.60 -8.40 -19.69
C PRO A 141 -1.50 -9.60 -20.65
N GLY A 142 -0.87 -9.38 -21.80
CA GLY A 142 -0.30 -10.45 -22.64
C GLY A 142 -1.28 -11.20 -23.54
N THR A 143 -1.71 -10.59 -24.64
CA THR A 143 -1.99 -11.36 -25.87
C THR A 143 -0.86 -11.07 -26.85
N VAL A 144 0.05 -12.03 -26.96
CA VAL A 144 1.06 -12.09 -28.02
C VAL A 144 0.31 -12.23 -29.34
N PHE A 145 0.34 -11.18 -30.17
CA PHE A 145 -0.08 -11.29 -31.56
C PHE A 145 0.95 -12.16 -32.30
N LEU A 146 0.58 -13.42 -32.55
CA LEU A 146 1.24 -14.27 -33.55
C LEU A 146 1.08 -13.61 -34.92
N ARG A 147 2.18 -13.05 -35.42
CA ARG A 147 2.32 -12.60 -36.81
C ARG A 147 2.35 -13.85 -37.70
N GLN A 148 1.25 -14.18 -38.39
CA GLN A 148 1.33 -15.08 -39.54
C GLN A 148 1.86 -14.27 -40.73
N GLU A 149 3.10 -14.52 -41.10
CA GLU A 149 3.64 -14.12 -42.39
C GLU A 149 3.26 -15.18 -43.43
N ARG A 150 2.72 -14.71 -44.55
CA ARG A 150 2.43 -15.52 -45.76
C ARG A 150 3.67 -15.66 -46.62
#